data_AF-A0AAP7W520-F1
#
_entry.id   AF-A0AAP7W520-F1
#
_cell.length_a   1.000
_cell.length_b   1.000
_cell.length_c   1.000
_cell.angle_alpha   90.00
_cell.angle_beta   90.00
_cell.angle_gamma   90.00
#
_symmetry.space_group_name_H-M   'P 1'
#
loop_
_entity.id
_entity.type
_entity.pdbx_description
1 polymer ?
#
loop_
_entity_poly.entity_id
_entity_poly.type
_entity_poly.pdbx_seq_one_letter_code
_entity_poly.pdbx_strand_id
1 'polypeptide(L)' 'MRQIRYLNNIVEQDHRFIKKRIRTTLSLKSFRTAKWIIAGIEAMHMMKKGQTSKEKSVQNQVNLIHQLFGILA' A
#
# COMPACT_ATOMS: atom_id res chain seq x y z
N MET A 1 17.28 -15.03 18.76
CA MET A 1 15.84 -14.70 18.91
C MET A 1 15.46 -13.21 18.68
N ARG A 2 16.39 -12.25 18.59
CA ARG A 2 16.04 -10.82 18.36
C ARG A 2 15.51 -10.49 16.97
N GLN A 3 16.01 -11.15 15.92
CA GLN A 3 15.59 -10.88 14.53
C GLN A 3 14.09 -11.13 14.30
N ILE A 4 13.53 -12.19 14.90
CA ILE A 4 12.11 -12.53 14.76
C ILE A 4 11.22 -11.41 15.33
N ARG A 5 11.59 -10.84 16.49
CA ARG A 5 10.85 -9.71 17.08
C ARG A 5 10.93 -8.44 16.21
N TYR A 6 12.08 -8.19 15.60
CA TYR A 6 12.26 -7.04 14.71
C TYR A 6 11.41 -7.16 13.44
N LEU A 7 11.41 -8.34 12.80
CA LEU A 7 10.59 -8.62 11.62
C LEU A 7 9.10 -8.51 11.96
N ASN A 8 8.67 -9.05 13.11
CA ASN A 8 7.29 -8.92 13.57
C ASN A 8 6.90 -7.46 13.78
N ASN A 9 7.78 -6.64 14.38
CA ASN A 9 7.50 -5.23 14.57
C ASN A 9 7.32 -4.48 13.24
N ILE A 10 8.09 -4.81 12.20
CA ILE A 10 7.93 -4.20 10.87
C ILE A 10 6.55 -4.55 10.28
N VAL A 11 6.19 -5.83 10.31
CA VAL A 11 4.90 -6.32 9.77
C VAL A 11 3.73 -5.71 10.54
N GLU A 12 3.81 -5.67 11.88
CA GLU A 12 2.78 -5.08 12.72
C GLU A 12 2.62 -3.57 12.49
N GLN A 13 3.72 -2.84 12.23
CA GLN A 13 3.67 -1.42 11.92
C GLN A 13 2.96 -1.14 10.59
N ASP A 14 3.24 -1.93 9.55
CA ASP A 14 2.58 -1.76 8.25
C ASP A 14 1.08 -2.08 8.34
N HIS A 15 0.72 -3.15 9.04
CA HIS A 15 -0.68 -3.44 9.32
C HIS A 15 -1.38 -2.34 10.13
N ARG A 16 -0.68 -1.73 11.10
CA ARG A 16 -1.24 -0.63 11.92
C ARG A 16 -1.56 0.59 11.06
N PHE A 17 -0.69 0.95 10.11
CA PHE A 17 -0.93 2.07 9.19
C PHE A 17 -2.17 1.84 8.33
N ILE A 18 -2.28 0.64 7.74
CA ILE A 18 -3.41 0.25 6.89
C ILE A 18 -4.72 0.28 7.70
N LYS A 19 -4.75 -0.35 8.88
CA LYS A 19 -5.93 -0.34 9.77
C LYS A 19 -6.36 1.07 10.16
N LYS A 20 -5.41 1.98 10.44
CA LYS A 20 -5.71 3.38 10.79
C LYS A 20 -6.43 4.12 9.65
N ARG A 21 -6.01 3.90 8.40
CA ARG A 21 -6.63 4.51 7.21
C ARG A 21 -7.98 3.90 6.89
N ILE A 22 -8.11 2.58 6.98
CA ILE A 22 -9.40 1.89 6.78
C ILE A 22 -10.42 2.34 7.83
N ARG A 23 -10.02 2.48 9.10
CA ARG A 23 -10.92 2.92 10.18
C ARG A 23 -11.55 4.30 9.92
N THR A 24 -10.84 5.19 9.25
CA THR A 24 -11.37 6.51 8.86
C THR A 24 -12.25 6.47 7.62
N THR A 25 -12.26 5.37 6.87
CA THR A 25 -13.06 5.22 5.65
C THR A 25 -14.43 4.65 6.06
N LEU A 26 -15.45 5.50 6.11
CA LEU A 26 -16.80 5.09 6.51
C LEU A 26 -17.37 4.12 5.47
N SER A 27 -17.51 2.85 5.88
CA SER A 27 -18.16 1.73 5.17
C SER A 27 -17.81 1.56 3.69
N LEU A 28 -16.79 0.72 3.44
CA LEU A 28 -16.54 0.14 2.12
C LEU A 28 -17.78 -0.69 1.71
N LYS A 29 -18.61 -0.14 0.81
CA LYS A 29 -19.92 -0.70 0.43
C LYS A 29 -19.87 -2.11 -0.19
N SER A 30 -18.70 -2.53 -0.69
CA SER A 30 -18.53 -3.88 -1.24
C SER A 30 -17.11 -4.41 -0.99
N PHE A 31 -16.97 -5.74 -0.95
CA PHE A 31 -15.67 -6.40 -0.83
C PHE A 31 -14.74 -6.08 -2.01
N ARG A 32 -15.30 -5.98 -3.22
CA ARG A 32 -14.56 -5.56 -4.41
C ARG A 32 -13.97 -4.16 -4.17
N THR A 33 -14.80 -3.18 -3.83
CA THR A 33 -14.34 -1.81 -3.56
C THR A 33 -13.32 -1.76 -2.42
N ALA A 34 -13.51 -2.57 -1.38
CA ALA A 34 -12.57 -2.69 -0.26
C ALA A 34 -11.19 -3.16 -0.73
N LYS A 35 -11.14 -4.21 -1.57
CA LYS A 35 -9.89 -4.75 -2.10
C LYS A 35 -9.11 -3.70 -2.90
N TRP A 36 -9.79 -2.94 -3.77
CA TRP A 36 -9.16 -1.89 -4.57
C TRP A 36 -8.64 -0.74 -3.71
N ILE A 37 -9.40 -0.32 -2.69
CA ILE A 37 -8.98 0.75 -1.77
C ILE A 37 -7.77 0.33 -0.93
N ILE A 38 -7.78 -0.89 -0.38
CA ILE A 38 -6.66 -1.42 0.40
C ILE A 38 -5.40 -1.51 -0.48
N ALA A 39 -5.52 -2.05 -1.69
CA ALA A 39 -4.42 -2.11 -2.65
C ALA A 39 -3.87 -0.71 -3.01
N GLY A 40 -4.74 0.30 -3.15
CA GLY A 40 -4.35 1.71 -3.30
C GLY A 40 -3.54 2.26 -2.14
N ILE A 41 -3.99 2.00 -0.92
CA ILE A 41 -3.31 2.44 0.31
C ILE A 41 -1.94 1.77 0.43
N GLU A 42 -1.84 0.48 0.12
CA GLU A 42 -0.59 -0.28 0.13
C GLU A 42 0.39 0.22 -0.94
N ALA A 43 -0.06 0.41 -2.17
CA ALA A 43 0.75 0.94 -3.27
C ALA A 43 1.34 2.32 -2.93
N MET A 44 0.50 3.24 -2.45
CA MET A 44 0.95 4.57 -2.03
C MET A 44 1.95 4.50 -0.87
N HIS A 45 1.77 3.58 0.07
CA HIS A 45 2.68 3.39 1.21
C HIS A 45 4.05 2.84 0.77
N MET A 46 4.07 1.87 -0.14
CA MET A 46 5.30 1.32 -0.73
C MET A 46 6.09 2.39 -1.49
N MET A 47 5.39 3.22 -2.28
CA MET A 47 5.98 4.34 -3.01
C MET A 47 6.56 5.39 -2.05
N LYS A 48 5.83 5.74 -0.98
CA LYS A 48 6.29 6.69 0.04
C LYS A 48 7.53 6.19 0.78
N LYS A 49 7.62 4.88 1.04
CA LYS A 49 8.81 4.26 1.65
C LYS A 49 10.00 4.13 0.71
N GLY A 50 9.83 4.36 -0.59
CA GLY A 50 10.88 4.11 -1.59
C GLY A 50 11.18 2.64 -1.79
N GLN A 51 10.21 1.75 -1.51
CA GLN A 51 10.36 0.30 -1.73
C GLN A 51 10.20 -0.09 -3.20
N THR A 52 9.76 0.84 -4.05
CA THR A 52 9.69 0.65 -5.50
C THR A 52 11.08 0.87 -6.10
N SER A 53 11.63 -0.14 -6.79
CA SER A 53 12.98 -0.09 -7.36
C SER A 53 13.17 0.95 -8.47
N LYS A 54 12.08 1.50 -9.00
CA LYS A 54 12.11 2.53 -10.05
C LYS A 54 12.30 3.91 -9.40
N GLU A 55 13.21 4.69 -9.98
CA GLU A 55 13.55 6.05 -9.55
C GLU A 55 12.33 6.88 -9.19
N LYS A 56 12.51 7.83 -8.24
CA LYS A 56 11.50 8.77 -7.71
C LYS A 56 10.87 9.72 -8.75
N SER A 57 11.03 9.44 -10.04
CA SER A 57 10.34 10.16 -11.10
C SER A 57 8.84 9.91 -10.98
N VAL A 58 8.07 11.00 -11.04
CA VAL A 58 6.60 10.98 -11.02
C VAL A 58 6.06 10.10 -12.15
N GLN A 59 6.76 10.02 -13.29
CA GLN A 59 6.34 9.18 -14.42
C GLN A 59 6.43 7.68 -14.09
N ASN A 60 7.46 7.27 -13.34
CA ASN A 60 7.62 5.87 -12.92
C ASN A 60 6.55 5.49 -11.89
N GLN A 61 6.20 6.43 -11.01
CA GLN A 61 5.13 6.28 -10.04
C GLN A 61 3.77 6.11 -10.73
N VAL A 62 3.48 6.93 -11.74
CA VAL A 62 2.26 6.83 -12.57
C VAL A 62 2.23 5.47 -13.29
N ASN A 63 3.31 5.07 -13.96
CA ASN A 63 3.38 3.79 -14.66
C ASN A 63 3.19 2.58 -13.72
N LEU A 64 3.71 2.65 -12.48
CA LEU A 64 3.49 1.61 -11.47
C LEU A 64 2.02 1.53 -11.04
N ILE A 65 1.34 2.67 -10.89
CA ILE A 65 -0.10 2.71 -10.59
C ILE A 65 -0.89 2.07 -11.74
N HIS A 66 -0.57 2.40 -13.00
CA HIS A 66 -1.20 1.76 -14.17
C HIS A 66 -1.00 0.23 -14.18
N GLN A 67 0.21 -0.24 -13.88
CA GLN A 67 0.53 -1.68 -13.80
C GLN A 67 -0.21 -2.37 -12.63
N LEU A 68 -0.27 -1.75 -11.45
CA LEU A 68 -0.90 -2.30 -10.25
C LEU A 68 -2.43 -2.40 -10.38
N PHE A 69 -3.03 -1.44 -11.05
CA PHE A 69 -4.48 -1.36 -11.20
C PHE A 69 -4.98 -1.87 -12.56
N GLY A 70 -4.08 -2.30 -13.44
CA GLY A 70 -4.43 -2.81 -14.77
C GLY A 70 -5.18 -1.78 -15.62
N ILE A 71 -4.94 -0.49 -15.36
CA ILE A 71 -5.57 0.61 -16.11
C ILE A 71 -4.71 0.81 -17.36
N LEU A 72 -5.28 0.58 -18.54
CA LEU A 72 -4.62 0.95 -19.79
C LEU A 72 -4.25 2.44 -19.73
N ALA A 73 -2.96 2.73 -19.91
CA ALA A 73 -2.43 4.08 -20.08
C ALA A 73 -2.68 4.56 -21.51
#